data_AF-A0A919Y898-F1
#
_entry.id   AF-A0A919Y898-F1
#
_cell.length_a   1.000
_cell.length_b   1.000
_cell.length_c   1.000
_cell.angle_alpha   90.00
_cell.angle_beta   90.00
_cell.angle_gamma   90.00
#
_symmetry.space_group_name_H-M   'P 1'
#
loop_
_entity.id
_entity.type
_entity.pdbx_description
1 polymer ?
#
loop_
_entity_poly.entity_id
_entity_poly.type
_entity_poly.pdbx_seq_one_letter_code
_entity_poly.pdbx_strand_id
1 'polypeptide(L)'
;MKHNTTAASGKTSGSVFGSRIRFALISLIVIAVYYWSIQGIHFEGIQGTAGTVSKSILQGFLHPDWSFVYIPEGEDLLRGLLDTLVISILGTVIAAVVCIPFAFWASTNMSRRLAVSGSGKIMLSVIRVFPEIIVAILFIKAVGPGSFAGVLALGIHSVGMLGKLYAETIESIDRGPQEALVASGANRLQVLRYAVLPQVIPQFLSYSLYRFEINIRSATTLGLVGAGGIGTPLIFALQARNWNRVGIILLGIIVLVILTDLISGWIRKRII
;
A
#
# COMPACT_ATOMS: atom_id res chain seq x y z
N MET A 1 53.91 -49.69 -2.53
CA MET A 1 54.24 -48.34 -2.01
C MET A 1 53.10 -47.90 -1.10
N LYS A 2 53.39 -47.77 0.20
CA LYS A 2 52.46 -47.31 1.25
C LYS A 2 52.36 -45.78 1.20
N HIS A 3 51.15 -45.22 1.22
CA HIS A 3 50.93 -43.83 1.66
C HIS A 3 49.55 -43.68 2.34
N ASN A 4 49.62 -43.32 3.61
CA ASN A 4 48.64 -42.61 4.46
C ASN A 4 47.13 -42.81 4.27
N THR A 5 46.54 -43.49 5.24
CA THR A 5 45.19 -43.21 5.78
C THR A 5 45.31 -42.93 7.27
N THR A 6 45.34 -41.65 7.66
CA THR A 6 45.16 -41.21 9.05
C THR A 6 44.40 -39.88 9.10
N ALA A 7 43.53 -39.78 10.11
CA ALA A 7 42.85 -38.59 10.63
C ALA A 7 41.57 -38.11 9.92
N ALA A 8 40.49 -38.86 10.14
CA ALA A 8 39.16 -38.29 10.33
C ALA A 8 38.86 -38.29 11.84
N SER A 9 38.97 -37.14 12.53
CA SER A 9 38.26 -36.86 13.79
C SER A 9 38.53 -35.44 14.27
N GLY A 10 37.45 -34.72 14.60
CA GLY A 10 37.51 -33.58 15.53
C GLY A 10 37.15 -32.23 14.95
N LYS A 11 35.84 -31.94 14.77
CA LYS A 11 35.26 -30.57 14.73
C LYS A 11 33.72 -30.56 14.68
N THR A 12 33.01 -31.18 15.64
CA THR A 12 31.52 -31.14 15.63
C THR A 12 30.82 -31.06 17.00
N SER A 13 31.53 -30.87 18.13
CA SER A 13 30.86 -30.81 19.46
C SER A 13 30.66 -29.39 20.03
N GLY A 14 31.55 -28.43 19.71
CA GLY A 14 31.53 -27.08 20.30
C GLY A 14 30.49 -26.09 19.72
N SER A 15 29.94 -26.33 18.53
CA SER A 15 29.02 -25.39 17.86
C SER A 15 27.56 -25.55 18.30
N VAL A 16 27.17 -26.74 18.75
CA VAL A 16 25.77 -27.05 19.13
C VAL A 16 25.41 -26.44 20.49
N PHE A 17 26.37 -26.41 21.43
CA PHE A 17 26.16 -25.88 22.78
C PHE A 17 25.98 -24.34 22.80
N GLY A 18 26.81 -23.62 22.03
CA GLY A 18 26.68 -22.17 21.87
C GLY A 18 25.39 -21.74 21.15
N SER A 19 24.87 -22.59 20.25
CA SER A 19 23.59 -22.38 19.58
C SER A 19 22.40 -22.48 20.57
N ARG A 20 22.38 -23.50 21.43
CA ARG A 20 21.34 -23.69 22.45
C ARG A 20 21.29 -22.56 23.48
N ILE A 21 22.45 -22.06 23.92
CA ILE A 21 22.52 -20.92 24.84
C ILE A 21 22.02 -19.63 24.18
N ARG A 22 22.36 -19.39 22.91
CA ARG A 22 21.84 -18.24 22.15
C ARG A 22 20.32 -18.31 22.00
N PHE A 23 19.77 -19.47 21.68
CA PHE A 23 18.31 -19.65 21.63
C PHE A 23 17.65 -19.43 22.99
N ALA A 24 18.23 -19.93 24.08
CA ALA A 24 17.71 -19.70 25.42
C ALA A 24 17.72 -18.20 25.80
N LEU A 25 18.78 -17.46 25.46
CA LEU A 25 18.87 -16.03 25.70
C LEU A 25 17.87 -15.22 24.86
N ILE A 26 17.71 -15.56 23.58
CA ILE A 26 16.70 -14.92 22.71
C ILE A 26 15.30 -15.16 23.27
N SER A 27 14.97 -16.39 23.64
CA SER A 27 13.67 -16.73 24.24
C SER A 27 13.44 -15.96 25.55
N LEU A 28 14.46 -15.82 26.40
CA LEU A 28 14.35 -15.08 27.65
C LEU A 28 14.13 -13.58 27.42
N ILE A 29 14.81 -12.99 26.44
CA ILE A 29 14.59 -11.59 26.03
C ILE A 29 13.17 -11.42 25.49
N VAL A 30 12.71 -12.33 24.63
CA VAL A 30 11.35 -12.30 24.08
C VAL A 30 10.31 -12.39 25.20
N ILE A 31 10.48 -13.30 26.16
CA ILE A 31 9.60 -13.43 27.33
C ILE A 31 9.62 -12.15 28.18
N ALA A 32 10.79 -11.56 28.42
CA ALA A 32 10.92 -10.31 29.17
C ALA A 32 10.22 -9.14 28.45
N VAL A 33 10.32 -9.05 27.13
CA VAL A 33 9.61 -8.05 26.31
C VAL A 33 8.10 -8.26 26.37
N TYR A 34 7.62 -9.50 26.24
CA TYR A 34 6.19 -9.80 26.39
C TYR A 34 5.67 -9.47 27.78
N TYR A 35 6.42 -9.83 28.82
CA TYR A 35 6.04 -9.53 30.19
C TYR A 35 5.97 -8.02 30.43
N TRP A 36 6.99 -7.26 30.00
CA TRP A 36 6.98 -5.80 30.06
C TRP A 36 5.81 -5.20 29.27
N SER A 37 5.49 -5.74 28.09
CA SER A 37 4.36 -5.29 27.27
C SER A 37 3.01 -5.52 27.95
N ILE A 38 2.82 -6.64 28.66
CA ILE A 38 1.56 -6.96 29.35
C ILE A 38 1.37 -6.02 30.55
N GLN A 39 2.43 -5.74 31.29
CA GLN A 39 2.39 -4.83 32.44
C GLN A 39 2.05 -3.38 32.05
N GLY A 40 2.35 -2.97 30.82
CA GLY A 40 2.01 -1.65 30.30
C GLY A 40 0.53 -1.46 29.92
N ILE A 41 -0.28 -2.53 29.89
CA ILE A 41 -1.68 -2.45 29.47
C ILE A 41 -2.57 -2.34 30.71
N HIS A 42 -3.10 -1.14 30.97
CA HIS A 42 -4.13 -0.93 32.00
C HIS A 42 -5.47 -1.51 31.52
N PHE A 43 -5.82 -2.71 31.97
CA PHE A 43 -7.11 -3.32 31.68
C PHE A 43 -8.17 -2.79 32.66
N GLU A 44 -8.93 -1.78 32.24
CA GLU A 44 -10.02 -1.18 33.03
C GLU A 44 -11.31 -2.03 33.09
N GLY A 45 -11.26 -3.28 32.60
CA GLY A 45 -12.41 -4.17 32.51
C GLY A 45 -13.17 -4.02 31.18
N ILE A 46 -14.14 -4.92 30.96
CA ILE A 46 -15.04 -4.84 29.81
C ILE A 46 -16.10 -3.78 30.13
N GLN A 47 -16.25 -2.77 29.28
CA GLN A 47 -17.32 -1.78 29.46
C GLN A 47 -18.69 -2.48 29.51
N GLY A 48 -19.54 -2.11 30.47
CA GLY A 48 -20.87 -2.73 30.63
C GLY A 48 -21.78 -2.59 29.40
N THR A 49 -21.48 -1.65 28.50
CA THR A 49 -22.15 -1.43 27.22
C THR A 49 -21.66 -2.33 26.09
N ALA A 50 -20.58 -3.10 26.28
CA ALA A 50 -19.95 -3.89 25.23
C ALA A 50 -20.89 -4.93 24.62
N GLY A 51 -21.71 -5.60 25.45
CA GLY A 51 -22.70 -6.57 24.98
C GLY A 51 -23.78 -5.92 24.12
N THR A 52 -24.30 -4.77 24.55
CA THR A 52 -25.31 -4.00 23.82
C THR A 52 -24.77 -3.49 22.49
N VAL A 53 -23.58 -2.90 22.49
CA VAL A 53 -22.94 -2.37 21.26
C VAL A 53 -22.65 -3.49 20.27
N SER A 54 -22.11 -4.62 20.73
CA SER A 54 -21.81 -5.78 19.87
C SER A 54 -23.08 -6.33 19.22
N LYS A 55 -24.17 -6.45 19.99
CA LYS A 55 -25.48 -6.85 19.47
C LYS A 55 -26.00 -5.86 18.44
N SER A 56 -25.90 -4.56 18.70
CA SER A 56 -26.35 -3.52 17.77
C SER A 56 -25.53 -3.47 16.47
N ILE A 57 -24.22 -3.71 16.53
CA ILE A 57 -23.37 -3.84 15.34
C ILE A 57 -23.85 -5.02 14.49
N LEU A 58 -24.01 -6.20 15.11
CA LEU A 58 -24.46 -7.40 14.40
C LEU A 58 -25.85 -7.20 13.78
N GLN A 59 -26.77 -6.59 14.54
CA GLN A 59 -28.11 -6.27 14.05
C GLN A 59 -28.07 -5.27 12.89
N GLY A 60 -27.18 -4.28 12.92
CA GLY A 60 -27.00 -3.33 11.83
C GLY A 60 -26.53 -3.96 10.52
N PHE A 61 -25.69 -5.00 10.60
CA PHE A 61 -25.31 -5.81 9.44
C PHE A 61 -26.45 -6.69 8.90
N LEU A 62 -27.31 -7.22 9.78
CA LEU A 62 -28.45 -8.06 9.40
C LEU A 62 -29.65 -7.26 8.88
N HIS A 63 -29.79 -6.00 9.31
CA HIS A 63 -30.84 -5.08 8.88
C HIS A 63 -30.25 -3.78 8.32
N PRO A 64 -29.54 -3.84 7.18
CA PRO A 64 -28.94 -2.67 6.58
C PRO A 64 -30.02 -1.70 6.06
N ASP A 65 -29.77 -0.40 6.18
CA ASP A 65 -30.69 0.64 5.71
C ASP A 65 -30.63 0.80 4.18
N TRP A 66 -31.40 -0.02 3.47
CA TRP A 66 -31.49 0.01 2.00
C TRP A 66 -31.98 1.35 1.43
N SER A 67 -32.64 2.19 2.23
CA SER A 67 -33.06 3.53 1.78
C SER A 67 -31.87 4.44 1.47
N PHE A 68 -30.68 4.14 2.03
CA PHE A 68 -29.46 4.91 1.76
C PHE A 68 -28.85 4.66 0.38
N VAL A 69 -29.26 3.59 -0.31
CA VAL A 69 -28.56 3.16 -1.53
C VAL A 69 -28.64 4.23 -2.60
N TYR A 70 -29.82 4.81 -2.79
CA TYR A 70 -30.06 5.84 -3.79
C TYR A 70 -31.03 6.90 -3.26
N ILE A 71 -30.57 8.13 -3.17
CA ILE A 71 -31.36 9.30 -2.74
C ILE A 71 -31.19 10.38 -3.82
N PRO A 72 -32.23 10.66 -4.63
CA PRO A 72 -32.11 11.51 -5.82
C PRO A 72 -31.49 12.90 -5.56
N GLU A 73 -31.81 13.50 -4.42
CA GLU A 73 -31.43 14.89 -4.08
C GLU A 73 -30.45 14.98 -2.89
N GLY A 74 -29.89 13.86 -2.42
CA GLY A 74 -29.08 13.80 -1.20
C GLY A 74 -27.68 13.20 -1.39
N GLU A 75 -26.96 13.12 -0.27
CA GLU A 75 -25.81 12.23 -0.14
C GLU A 75 -26.34 10.80 -0.01
N ASP A 76 -25.96 9.93 -0.93
CA ASP A 76 -26.32 8.52 -0.95
C ASP A 76 -25.10 7.61 -1.01
N LEU A 77 -25.31 6.32 -0.78
CA LEU A 77 -24.26 5.31 -0.81
C LEU A 77 -23.54 5.30 -2.15
N LEU A 78 -24.29 5.33 -3.26
CA LEU A 78 -23.72 5.20 -4.60
C LEU A 78 -22.81 6.38 -4.95
N ARG A 79 -23.23 7.63 -4.68
CA ARG A 79 -22.36 8.80 -4.89
C ARG A 79 -21.13 8.73 -4.00
N GLY A 80 -21.29 8.36 -2.73
CA GLY A 80 -20.15 8.21 -1.83
C GLY A 80 -19.14 7.17 -2.30
N LEU A 81 -19.60 6.01 -2.81
CA LEU A 81 -18.74 4.97 -3.37
C LEU A 81 -18.07 5.43 -4.69
N LEU A 82 -18.80 6.14 -5.54
CA LEU A 82 -18.26 6.71 -6.78
C LEU A 82 -17.20 7.78 -6.48
N ASP A 83 -17.43 8.64 -5.50
CA ASP A 83 -16.44 9.63 -5.05
C ASP A 83 -15.18 8.94 -4.54
N THR A 84 -15.31 7.89 -3.73
CA THR A 84 -14.17 7.05 -3.31
C THR A 84 -13.41 6.51 -4.52
N LEU A 85 -14.13 5.96 -5.51
CA LEU A 85 -13.54 5.42 -6.73
C LEU A 85 -12.78 6.51 -7.51
N VAL A 86 -13.39 7.68 -7.71
CA VAL A 86 -12.78 8.83 -8.40
C VAL A 86 -11.53 9.29 -7.66
N ILE A 87 -11.60 9.43 -6.33
CA ILE A 87 -10.47 9.82 -5.48
C ILE A 87 -9.30 8.85 -5.68
N SER A 88 -9.56 7.55 -5.65
CA SER A 88 -8.55 6.50 -5.80
C SER A 88 -7.97 6.43 -7.21
N ILE A 89 -8.80 6.55 -8.25
CA ILE A 89 -8.34 6.57 -9.65
C ILE A 89 -7.44 7.77 -9.86
N LEU A 90 -7.93 8.99 -9.57
CA LEU A 90 -7.19 10.22 -9.82
C LEU A 90 -5.90 10.28 -8.99
N GLY A 91 -5.96 9.90 -7.71
CA GLY A 91 -4.77 9.81 -6.87
C GLY A 91 -3.73 8.84 -7.44
N THR A 92 -4.18 7.68 -7.94
CA THR A 92 -3.26 6.70 -8.54
C THR A 92 -2.67 7.20 -9.86
N VAL A 93 -3.47 7.82 -10.72
CA VAL A 93 -2.99 8.37 -12.01
C VAL A 93 -1.97 9.48 -11.77
N ILE A 94 -2.26 10.42 -10.87
CA ILE A 94 -1.32 11.48 -10.49
C ILE A 94 -0.02 10.86 -9.99
N ALA A 95 -0.10 9.87 -9.10
CA ALA A 95 1.08 9.21 -8.57
C ALA A 95 1.87 8.46 -9.64
N ALA A 96 1.19 7.72 -10.52
CA ALA A 96 1.81 6.96 -11.59
C ALA A 96 2.57 7.86 -12.57
N VAL A 97 2.03 9.04 -12.89
CA VAL A 97 2.71 10.02 -13.77
C VAL A 97 3.83 10.73 -13.04
N VAL A 98 3.56 11.28 -11.85
CA VAL A 98 4.54 12.07 -11.09
C VAL A 98 5.72 11.23 -10.65
N CYS A 99 5.53 9.94 -10.35
CA CYS A 99 6.62 9.09 -9.89
C CYS A 99 7.63 8.71 -10.98
N ILE A 100 7.30 8.82 -12.28
CA ILE A 100 8.19 8.47 -13.40
C ILE A 100 9.54 9.21 -13.30
N PRO A 101 9.59 10.56 -13.23
CA PRO A 101 10.86 11.26 -13.09
C PRO A 101 11.62 10.88 -11.82
N PHE A 102 10.94 10.67 -10.69
CA PHE A 102 11.58 10.22 -9.45
C PHE A 102 12.13 8.79 -9.56
N ALA A 103 11.47 7.92 -10.30
CA ALA A 103 11.91 6.54 -10.53
C ALA A 103 13.20 6.49 -11.36
N PHE A 104 13.27 7.30 -12.43
CA PHE A 104 14.50 7.45 -13.21
C PHE A 104 15.63 8.08 -12.38
N TRP A 105 15.32 9.08 -11.55
CA TRP A 105 16.28 9.69 -10.64
C TRP A 105 16.82 8.69 -9.62
N ALA A 106 15.95 7.86 -9.03
CA ALA A 106 16.33 6.87 -8.02
C ALA A 106 17.01 5.62 -8.59
N SER A 107 16.93 5.35 -9.90
CA SER A 107 17.52 4.17 -10.52
C SER A 107 19.04 4.27 -10.65
N THR A 108 19.75 3.26 -10.13
CA THR A 108 21.22 3.14 -10.16
C THR A 108 21.77 2.85 -11.56
N ASN A 109 21.02 2.15 -12.42
CA ASN A 109 21.46 1.85 -13.79
C ASN A 109 21.46 3.07 -14.71
N MET A 110 20.61 4.07 -14.44
CA MET A 110 20.47 5.27 -15.28
C MET A 110 21.36 6.44 -14.79
N SER A 111 21.72 6.44 -13.50
CA SER A 111 22.54 7.50 -12.90
C SER A 111 24.03 7.12 -12.88
N ARG A 112 24.89 7.95 -13.50
CA ARG A 112 26.36 7.72 -13.48
C ARG A 112 27.00 7.83 -12.09
N ARG A 113 26.33 8.48 -11.13
CA ARG A 113 26.84 8.69 -9.76
C ARG A 113 25.88 8.06 -8.75
N LEU A 114 26.42 7.22 -7.86
CA LEU A 114 25.66 6.57 -6.79
C LEU A 114 25.00 7.58 -5.83
N ALA A 115 25.60 8.76 -5.66
CA ALA A 115 25.03 9.83 -4.85
C ALA A 115 23.72 10.39 -5.43
N VAL A 116 23.56 10.40 -6.77
CA VAL A 116 22.36 10.93 -7.44
C VAL A 116 21.20 9.95 -7.29
N SER A 117 21.44 8.64 -7.51
CA SER A 117 20.41 7.63 -7.26
C SER A 117 20.09 7.49 -5.77
N GLY A 118 21.09 7.62 -4.90
CA GLY A 118 20.91 7.64 -3.45
C GLY A 118 19.99 8.76 -2.97
N SER A 119 20.16 9.99 -3.47
CA SER A 119 19.28 11.10 -3.10
C SER A 119 17.84 10.91 -3.59
N GLY A 120 17.64 10.35 -4.78
CA GLY A 120 16.30 9.97 -5.27
C GLY A 120 15.63 8.91 -4.39
N LYS A 121 16.37 7.87 -3.96
CA LYS A 121 15.85 6.84 -3.04
C LYS A 121 15.50 7.41 -1.66
N ILE A 122 16.30 8.35 -1.15
CA ILE A 122 16.01 9.05 0.11
C ILE A 122 14.75 9.89 -0.03
N MET A 123 14.62 10.67 -1.11
CA MET A 123 13.42 11.48 -1.36
C MET A 123 12.14 10.65 -1.38
N LEU A 124 12.14 9.54 -2.13
CA LEU A 124 11.02 8.59 -2.16
C LEU A 124 10.72 7.98 -0.78
N SER A 125 11.76 7.76 0.03
CA SER A 125 11.60 7.27 1.40
C SER A 125 10.96 8.32 2.29
N VAL A 126 11.39 9.59 2.20
CA VAL A 126 10.83 10.72 2.96
C VAL A 126 9.35 10.91 2.67
N ILE A 127 8.93 10.84 1.40
CA ILE A 127 7.51 10.94 1.01
C ILE A 127 6.66 9.86 1.71
N ARG A 128 7.23 8.67 1.95
CA ARG A 128 6.52 7.54 2.58
C ARG A 128 6.51 7.57 4.10
N VAL A 129 7.35 8.40 4.74
CA VAL A 129 7.41 8.49 6.21
C VAL A 129 6.09 9.01 6.78
N PHE A 130 5.42 9.91 6.06
CA PHE A 130 4.18 10.51 6.52
C PHE A 130 2.98 9.57 6.25
N PRO A 131 2.20 9.22 7.29
CA PRO A 131 0.93 8.53 7.12
C PRO A 131 -0.03 9.33 6.23
N GLU A 132 -0.79 8.63 5.39
CA GLU A 132 -1.76 9.22 4.47
C GLU A 132 -2.77 10.15 5.17
N ILE A 133 -3.23 9.79 6.38
CA ILE A 133 -4.18 10.60 7.16
C ILE A 133 -3.59 11.97 7.52
N ILE A 134 -2.31 12.04 7.89
CA ILE A 134 -1.65 13.31 8.23
C ILE A 134 -1.58 14.21 6.99
N VAL A 135 -1.19 13.63 5.85
CA VAL A 135 -1.13 14.35 4.58
C VAL A 135 -2.51 14.86 4.16
N ALA A 136 -3.55 14.05 4.36
CA ALA A 136 -4.94 14.45 4.09
C ALA A 136 -5.38 15.64 4.95
N ILE A 137 -5.12 15.61 6.26
CA ILE A 137 -5.46 16.73 7.16
C ILE A 137 -4.76 18.02 6.72
N LEU A 138 -3.49 17.94 6.30
CA LEU A 138 -2.75 19.10 5.78
C LEU A 138 -3.40 19.66 4.51
N PHE A 139 -3.79 18.80 3.57
CA PHE A 139 -4.48 19.25 2.36
C PHE A 139 -5.87 19.80 2.64
N ILE A 140 -6.64 19.21 3.55
CA ILE A 140 -7.93 19.75 3.97
C ILE A 140 -7.78 21.17 4.50
N LYS A 141 -6.70 21.46 5.25
CA LYS A 141 -6.41 22.82 5.71
C LYS A 141 -5.98 23.77 4.59
N ALA A 142 -5.33 23.26 3.54
CA ALA A 142 -4.84 24.06 2.43
C ALA A 142 -5.89 24.36 1.35
N VAL A 143 -6.71 23.38 0.97
CA VAL A 143 -7.68 23.46 -0.15
C VAL A 143 -9.14 23.36 0.29
N GLY A 144 -9.39 23.08 1.57
CA GLY A 144 -10.73 22.84 2.12
C GLY A 144 -11.09 21.34 2.19
N PRO A 145 -12.14 20.99 2.96
CA PRO A 145 -12.64 19.61 3.03
C PRO A 145 -13.24 19.17 1.68
N GLY A 146 -13.16 17.87 1.40
CA GLY A 146 -13.74 17.26 0.21
C GLY A 146 -12.78 16.43 -0.63
N SER A 147 -13.31 15.84 -1.70
CA SER A 147 -12.65 14.83 -2.52
C SER A 147 -11.32 15.30 -3.14
N PHE A 148 -11.19 16.59 -3.43
CA PHE A 148 -9.95 17.14 -3.97
C PHE A 148 -8.76 17.01 -3.00
N ALA A 149 -8.98 17.24 -1.70
CA ALA A 149 -7.95 17.03 -0.69
C ALA A 149 -7.54 15.54 -0.61
N GLY A 150 -8.52 14.63 -0.71
CA GLY A 150 -8.28 13.18 -0.77
C GLY A 150 -7.42 12.76 -1.97
N VAL A 151 -7.71 13.30 -3.16
CA VAL A 151 -6.93 13.05 -4.38
C VAL A 151 -5.48 13.47 -4.21
N LEU A 152 -5.23 14.68 -3.70
CA LEU A 152 -3.87 15.19 -3.49
C LEU A 152 -3.12 14.37 -2.44
N ALA A 153 -3.78 14.03 -1.33
CA ALA A 153 -3.19 13.25 -0.26
C ALA A 153 -2.78 11.85 -0.72
N LEU A 154 -3.69 11.12 -1.38
CA LEU A 154 -3.39 9.81 -1.94
C LEU A 154 -2.35 9.88 -3.04
N GLY A 155 -2.43 10.89 -3.91
CA GLY A 155 -1.48 11.09 -5.00
C GLY A 155 -0.06 11.20 -4.47
N ILE A 156 0.20 12.16 -3.58
CA ILE A 156 1.55 12.38 -3.03
C ILE A 156 2.03 11.17 -2.23
N HIS A 157 1.19 10.61 -1.35
CA HIS A 157 1.58 9.43 -0.58
C HIS A 157 1.89 8.22 -1.49
N SER A 158 1.15 8.08 -2.60
CA SER A 158 1.33 6.99 -3.56
C SER A 158 2.62 7.10 -4.37
N VAL A 159 3.10 8.32 -4.65
CA VAL A 159 4.35 8.57 -5.41
C VAL A 159 5.54 7.85 -4.77
N GLY A 160 5.65 7.87 -3.44
CA GLY A 160 6.80 7.27 -2.76
C GLY A 160 6.93 5.76 -2.99
N MET A 161 5.83 5.02 -2.97
CA MET A 161 5.85 3.57 -3.22
C MET A 161 6.00 3.25 -4.71
N LEU A 162 5.19 3.87 -5.57
CA LEU A 162 5.25 3.61 -7.01
C LEU A 162 6.61 4.00 -7.57
N GLY A 163 7.16 5.14 -7.16
CA GLY A 163 8.49 5.57 -7.59
C GLY A 163 9.58 4.59 -7.18
N LYS A 164 9.50 4.00 -5.98
CA LYS A 164 10.46 2.97 -5.54
C LYS A 164 10.33 1.70 -6.37
N LEU A 165 9.11 1.18 -6.56
CA LEU A 165 8.87 -0.04 -7.34
C LEU A 165 9.24 0.15 -8.82
N TYR A 166 8.97 1.32 -9.37
CA TYR A 166 9.35 1.67 -10.74
C TYR A 166 10.86 1.78 -10.87
N ALA A 167 11.55 2.39 -9.90
CA ALA A 167 13.01 2.45 -9.89
C ALA A 167 13.63 1.05 -9.84
N GLU A 168 13.11 0.17 -8.98
CA GLU A 168 13.55 -1.24 -8.88
C GLU A 168 13.32 -2.00 -10.18
N THR A 169 12.19 -1.76 -10.85
CA THR A 169 11.89 -2.34 -12.17
C THR A 169 12.85 -1.83 -13.24
N ILE A 170 13.19 -0.54 -13.23
CA ILE A 170 14.17 0.03 -14.17
C ILE A 170 15.58 -0.56 -13.90
N GLU A 171 15.90 -0.83 -12.63
CA GLU A 171 17.15 -1.46 -12.23
C GLU A 171 17.24 -2.95 -12.65
N SER A 172 16.10 -3.63 -12.80
CA SER A 172 16.04 -5.06 -13.14
C SER A 172 15.91 -5.38 -14.64
N ILE A 173 15.95 -4.37 -15.52
CA ILE A 173 15.83 -4.57 -16.97
C ILE A 173 17.01 -5.40 -17.51
N ASP A 174 16.71 -6.37 -18.38
CA ASP A 174 17.73 -7.12 -19.13
C ASP A 174 18.40 -6.23 -20.18
N ARG A 175 19.73 -6.21 -20.15
CA ARG A 175 20.57 -5.43 -21.06
C ARG A 175 20.75 -6.10 -22.41
N GLY A 176 20.51 -7.40 -22.54
CA GLY A 176 20.67 -8.15 -23.79
C GLY A 176 19.96 -7.51 -25.00
N PRO A 177 18.64 -7.24 -24.93
CA PRO A 177 17.91 -6.56 -26.01
C PRO A 177 18.45 -5.17 -26.34
N GLN A 178 18.97 -4.44 -25.35
CA GLN A 178 19.53 -3.10 -25.55
C GLN A 178 20.85 -3.17 -26.32
N GLU A 179 21.74 -4.08 -25.91
CA GLU A 179 23.05 -4.29 -26.55
C GLU A 179 22.90 -4.78 -28.00
N ALA A 180 21.95 -5.67 -28.27
CA ALA A 180 21.65 -6.14 -29.63
C ALA A 180 21.18 -5.03 -30.57
N LEU A 181 20.31 -4.13 -30.08
CA LEU A 181 19.84 -2.97 -30.84
C LEU A 181 20.97 -1.97 -31.09
N VAL A 182 21.81 -1.70 -30.09
CA VAL A 182 22.98 -0.81 -30.25
C VAL A 182 23.97 -1.39 -31.26
N ALA A 183 24.23 -2.70 -31.21
CA ALA A 183 25.09 -3.39 -32.18
C ALA A 183 24.54 -3.34 -33.61
N SER A 184 23.22 -3.23 -33.77
CA SER A 184 22.54 -3.06 -35.06
C SER A 184 22.50 -1.61 -35.55
N GLY A 185 23.17 -0.68 -34.86
CA GLY A 185 23.24 0.74 -35.23
C GLY A 185 22.05 1.58 -34.73
N ALA A 186 21.25 1.08 -33.79
CA ALA A 186 20.08 1.81 -33.30
C ALA A 186 20.45 3.03 -32.45
N ASN A 187 19.71 4.11 -32.63
CA ASN A 187 19.75 5.33 -31.82
C ASN A 187 19.21 5.04 -30.39
N ARG A 188 19.68 5.79 -29.38
CA ARG A 188 19.15 5.80 -27.99
C ARG A 188 17.62 5.84 -27.89
N LEU A 189 16.94 6.59 -28.76
CA LEU A 189 15.46 6.66 -28.77
C LEU A 189 14.84 5.35 -29.27
N GLN A 190 15.47 4.67 -30.24
CA GLN A 190 15.04 3.35 -30.71
C GLN A 190 15.28 2.30 -29.62
N VAL A 191 16.43 2.34 -28.94
CA VAL A 191 16.71 1.46 -27.78
C VAL A 191 15.66 1.67 -26.67
N LEU A 192 15.35 2.92 -26.33
CA LEU A 192 14.33 3.21 -25.32
C LEU A 192 12.96 2.65 -25.70
N ARG A 193 12.52 2.86 -26.96
CA ARG A 193 11.20 2.45 -27.42
C ARG A 193 11.06 0.94 -27.64
N TYR A 194 12.11 0.27 -28.12
CA TYR A 194 12.02 -1.12 -28.55
C TYR A 194 12.68 -2.13 -27.60
N ALA A 195 13.62 -1.71 -26.75
CA ALA A 195 14.21 -2.59 -25.73
C ALA A 195 13.69 -2.30 -24.33
N VAL A 196 13.58 -1.03 -23.93
CA VAL A 196 13.30 -0.66 -22.52
C VAL A 196 11.80 -0.60 -22.23
N LEU A 197 11.05 0.23 -22.96
CA LEU A 197 9.62 0.46 -22.71
C LEU A 197 8.78 -0.85 -22.69
N PRO A 198 8.97 -1.79 -23.63
CA PRO A 198 8.18 -3.03 -23.64
C PRO A 198 8.41 -3.90 -22.38
N GLN A 199 9.60 -3.82 -21.78
CA GLN A 199 9.93 -4.58 -20.57
C GLN A 199 9.33 -3.94 -19.30
N VAL A 200 9.30 -2.61 -19.22
CA VAL A 200 8.87 -1.91 -17.99
C VAL A 200 7.37 -1.61 -17.92
N ILE A 201 6.71 -1.38 -19.07
CA ILE A 201 5.29 -0.97 -19.11
C ILE A 201 4.35 -2.01 -18.45
N PRO A 202 4.47 -3.33 -18.73
CA PRO A 202 3.62 -4.34 -18.10
C PRO A 202 3.76 -4.32 -16.57
N GLN A 203 4.99 -4.18 -16.08
CA GLN A 203 5.29 -4.12 -14.65
C GLN A 203 4.75 -2.85 -14.00
N PHE A 204 4.93 -1.69 -14.66
CA PHE A 204 4.43 -0.39 -14.18
C PHE A 204 2.91 -0.41 -14.07
N LEU A 205 2.23 -0.95 -15.07
CA LEU A 205 0.77 -1.06 -15.06
C LEU A 205 0.29 -2.02 -13.97
N SER A 206 0.98 -3.15 -13.78
CA SER A 206 0.71 -4.08 -12.68
C SER A 206 0.83 -3.39 -11.31
N TYR A 207 1.91 -2.64 -11.07
CA TYR A 207 2.07 -1.89 -9.81
C TYR A 207 1.07 -0.74 -9.66
N SER A 208 0.71 -0.06 -10.74
CA SER A 208 -0.36 0.97 -10.73
C SER A 208 -1.70 0.37 -10.32
N LEU A 209 -2.09 -0.76 -10.90
CA LEU A 209 -3.35 -1.45 -10.56
C LEU A 209 -3.36 -1.92 -9.10
N TYR A 210 -2.24 -2.49 -8.64
CA TYR A 210 -2.09 -2.85 -7.23
C TYR A 210 -2.19 -1.63 -6.30
N ARG A 211 -1.58 -0.50 -6.68
CA ARG A 211 -1.68 0.74 -5.89
C ARG A 211 -3.09 1.32 -5.93
N PHE A 212 -3.79 1.18 -7.05
CA PHE A 212 -5.20 1.58 -7.18
C PHE A 212 -6.11 0.82 -6.20
N GLU A 213 -5.97 -0.51 -6.12
CA GLU A 213 -6.71 -1.34 -5.16
C GLU A 213 -6.46 -0.88 -3.70
N ILE A 214 -5.19 -0.59 -3.35
CA ILE A 214 -4.84 -0.04 -2.04
C ILE A 214 -5.49 1.33 -1.82
N ASN A 215 -5.43 2.20 -2.83
CA ASN A 215 -5.95 3.55 -2.75
C ASN A 215 -7.47 3.60 -2.57
N ILE A 216 -8.23 2.59 -2.99
CA ILE A 216 -9.68 2.47 -2.69
C ILE A 216 -9.92 2.31 -1.20
N ARG A 217 -9.13 1.44 -0.57
CA ARG A 217 -9.22 1.21 0.88
C ARG A 217 -8.78 2.46 1.64
N SER A 218 -7.68 3.08 1.24
CA SER A 218 -7.18 4.31 1.83
C SER A 218 -8.16 5.49 1.63
N ALA A 219 -8.79 5.63 0.46
CA ALA A 219 -9.79 6.70 0.24
C ALA A 219 -10.96 6.60 1.23
N THR A 220 -11.38 5.37 1.56
CA THR A 220 -12.44 5.14 2.55
C THR A 220 -12.02 5.59 3.96
N THR A 221 -10.77 5.33 4.38
CA THR A 221 -10.26 5.77 5.69
C THR A 221 -10.03 7.28 5.73
N LEU A 222 -9.55 7.87 4.64
CA LEU A 222 -9.37 9.32 4.52
C LEU A 222 -10.69 10.09 4.55
N GLY A 223 -11.78 9.51 4.03
CA GLY A 223 -13.10 10.12 4.14
C GLY A 223 -13.56 10.32 5.60
N LEU A 224 -13.11 9.46 6.53
CA LEU A 224 -13.41 9.61 7.96
C LEU A 224 -12.88 10.92 8.56
N VAL A 225 -11.80 11.48 7.97
CA VAL A 225 -11.21 12.75 8.42
C VAL A 225 -11.65 13.95 7.58
N GLY A 226 -12.62 13.77 6.66
CA GLY A 226 -13.18 14.84 5.84
C GLY A 226 -12.53 14.99 4.46
N ALA A 227 -11.77 14.00 3.99
CA ALA A 227 -11.15 14.02 2.66
C ALA A 227 -12.11 13.60 1.51
N GLY A 228 -13.41 13.50 1.78
CA GLY A 228 -14.44 13.11 0.82
C GLY A 228 -14.63 11.59 0.67
N GLY A 229 -15.54 11.20 -0.22
CA GLY A 229 -15.89 9.80 -0.44
C GLY A 229 -16.75 9.17 0.66
N ILE A 230 -16.92 7.86 0.58
CA ILE A 230 -17.84 7.09 1.43
C ILE A 230 -17.46 7.08 2.92
N GLY A 231 -16.21 7.43 3.25
CA GLY A 231 -15.78 7.55 4.64
C GLY A 231 -16.51 8.67 5.39
N THR A 232 -16.91 9.76 4.72
CA THR A 232 -17.62 10.87 5.36
C THR A 232 -18.99 10.44 5.94
N PRO A 233 -19.92 9.84 5.17
CA PRO A 233 -21.17 9.35 5.73
C PRO A 233 -20.96 8.20 6.72
N LEU A 234 -19.88 7.43 6.59
CA LEU A 234 -19.53 6.37 7.55
C LEU A 234 -19.21 6.94 8.93
N ILE A 235 -18.37 7.98 9.02
CA ILE A 235 -18.03 8.58 10.32
C ILE A 235 -19.26 9.24 10.96
N PHE A 236 -20.11 9.88 10.17
CA PHE A 236 -21.36 10.45 10.68
C PHE A 236 -22.33 9.38 11.19
N ALA A 237 -22.47 8.25 10.49
CA ALA A 237 -23.30 7.14 10.94
C ALA A 237 -22.76 6.50 12.23
N LEU A 238 -21.43 6.35 12.36
CA LEU A 238 -20.78 5.85 13.57
C LEU A 238 -20.98 6.79 14.76
N GLN A 239 -20.79 8.10 14.56
CA GLN A 239 -21.01 9.12 15.58
C GLN A 239 -22.47 9.18 16.04
N ALA A 240 -23.42 9.05 15.10
CA ALA A 240 -24.85 8.96 15.38
C ALA A 240 -25.29 7.61 15.96
N ARG A 241 -24.37 6.62 16.09
CA ARG A 241 -24.66 5.23 16.50
C ARG A 241 -25.77 4.58 15.66
N ASN A 242 -25.91 4.98 14.40
CA ASN A 242 -26.87 4.41 13.47
C ASN A 242 -26.27 3.16 12.81
N TRP A 243 -26.38 2.03 13.50
CA TRP A 243 -25.76 0.77 13.06
C TRP A 243 -26.34 0.22 11.75
N ASN A 244 -27.61 0.50 11.44
CA ASN A 244 -28.23 0.09 10.17
C ASN A 244 -27.60 0.83 8.98
N ARG A 245 -27.34 2.14 9.15
CA ARG A 245 -26.63 2.97 8.17
C ARG A 245 -25.15 2.56 8.05
N VAL A 246 -24.50 2.23 9.17
CA VAL A 246 -23.13 1.68 9.15
C VAL A 246 -23.10 0.36 8.38
N GLY A 247 -24.05 -0.55 8.61
CA GLY A 247 -24.13 -1.85 7.96
C GLY A 247 -24.23 -1.74 6.44
N ILE A 248 -25.13 -0.90 5.92
CA ILE A 248 -25.27 -0.71 4.46
C ILE A 248 -24.02 -0.07 3.84
N ILE A 249 -23.37 0.88 4.53
CA ILE A 249 -22.13 1.50 4.05
C ILE A 249 -21.00 0.49 3.98
N LEU A 250 -20.82 -0.33 5.03
CA LEU A 250 -19.81 -1.37 5.06
C LEU A 250 -20.04 -2.43 3.98
N LEU A 251 -21.29 -2.83 3.74
CA LEU A 251 -21.64 -3.72 2.63
C LEU A 251 -21.27 -3.10 1.28
N GLY A 252 -21.59 -1.82 1.08
CA GLY A 252 -21.21 -1.08 -0.12
C GLY A 252 -19.70 -1.02 -0.34
N ILE A 253 -18.91 -0.77 0.71
CA ILE A 253 -17.44 -0.79 0.66
C ILE A 253 -16.93 -2.18 0.28
N ILE A 254 -17.47 -3.25 0.88
CA ILE A 254 -17.08 -4.62 0.56
C ILE A 254 -17.34 -4.92 -0.92
N VAL A 255 -18.52 -4.59 -1.42
CA VAL A 255 -18.88 -4.78 -2.83
C VAL A 255 -17.94 -3.98 -3.75
N LEU A 256 -17.69 -2.70 -3.43
CA LEU A 256 -16.77 -1.86 -4.19
C LEU A 256 -15.36 -2.48 -4.27
N VAL A 257 -14.80 -2.87 -3.12
CA VAL A 257 -13.45 -3.46 -3.05
C VAL A 257 -13.39 -4.76 -3.85
N ILE A 258 -14.36 -5.67 -3.68
CA ILE A 258 -14.41 -6.94 -4.43
C ILE A 258 -14.49 -6.68 -5.94
N LEU A 259 -15.39 -5.80 -6.38
CA LEU A 259 -15.53 -5.47 -7.81
C LEU A 259 -14.22 -4.91 -8.38
N THR A 260 -13.57 -4.00 -7.65
CA THR A 260 -12.33 -3.38 -8.11
C THR A 260 -11.16 -4.36 -8.14
N ASP A 261 -11.08 -5.30 -7.20
CA ASP A 261 -10.08 -6.38 -7.20
C ASP A 261 -10.30 -7.34 -8.38
N LEU A 262 -11.54 -7.75 -8.63
CA LEU A 262 -11.90 -8.60 -9.78
C LEU A 262 -11.54 -7.93 -11.12
N ILE A 263 -11.87 -6.65 -11.29
CA ILE A 263 -11.56 -5.89 -12.50
C ILE A 263 -10.04 -5.77 -12.66
N SER A 264 -9.33 -5.39 -11.59
CA SER A 264 -7.88 -5.20 -11.62
C SER A 264 -7.15 -6.52 -11.89
N GLY A 265 -7.60 -7.62 -11.31
CA GLY A 265 -7.11 -8.97 -11.57
C GLY A 265 -7.35 -9.44 -13.01
N TRP A 266 -8.53 -9.15 -13.59
CA TRP A 266 -8.83 -9.46 -14.98
C TRP A 266 -7.93 -8.67 -15.94
N ILE A 267 -7.74 -7.36 -15.69
CA ILE A 267 -6.86 -6.50 -16.50
C ILE A 267 -5.42 -7.02 -16.43
N ARG A 268 -4.93 -7.36 -15.22
CA ARG A 268 -3.56 -7.85 -15.00
C ARG A 268 -3.25 -9.13 -15.79
N LYS A 269 -4.19 -10.08 -15.85
CA LYS A 269 -4.08 -11.33 -16.63
C LYS A 269 -4.06 -11.13 -18.16
N ARG A 270 -4.46 -9.96 -18.66
CA ARG A 270 -4.43 -9.63 -20.09
C ARG A 270 -3.12 -8.95 -20.49
N ILE A 271 -2.44 -8.32 -19.54
CA ILE A 271 -1.21 -7.54 -19.76
C ILE A 271 0.04 -8.40 -19.56
N ILE A 272 0.00 -9.31 -18.60
CA ILE A 272 1.06 -10.29 -18.26
C ILE A 272 0.72 -11.61 -18.94
#